data_AF-A0A1I1XHA7-F1
#
_entry.id   AF-A0A1I1XHA7-F1
#
_cell.length_a   1.000
_cell.length_b   1.000
_cell.length_c   1.000
_cell.angle_alpha   90.00
_cell.angle_beta   90.00
_cell.angle_gamma   90.00
#
_symmetry.space_group_name_H-M   'P 1'
#
loop_
_entity.id
_entity.type
_entity.pdbx_description
1 polymer ?
#
loop_
_entity_poly.entity_id
_entity_poly.type
_entity_poly.pdbx_seq_one_letter_code
_entity_poly.pdbx_strand_id
1 'polypeptide(L)'
;MRVLFMCTANSCRSILSEAMFNHIAPQGFEAVSAGSFPRGQVLPRSLQTLQEAAISTAGLSSKGNDAFEANPPDIVITVCDKAAGEACPVYFGPALKAHWGLADPSDVQGDDADISAAFKATLAQIERRCRAFLALPFADLSRDELKRELDRIGRF
;
A
#
# COMPACT_ATOMS: atom_id res chain seq x y z
N MET A 1 1.27 -15.46 0.57
CA MET A 1 1.37 -14.41 -0.46
C MET A 1 1.69 -13.10 0.20
N ARG A 2 2.81 -12.49 -0.16
CA ARG A 2 3.32 -11.26 0.41
C ARG A 2 3.18 -10.11 -0.58
N VAL A 3 2.54 -9.03 -0.14
CA VAL A 3 2.25 -7.84 -0.96
C VAL A 3 3.03 -6.66 -0.41
N LEU A 4 3.84 -6.02 -1.24
CA LEU A 4 4.58 -4.82 -0.88
C LEU A 4 3.87 -3.57 -1.41
N PHE A 5 3.41 -2.70 -0.51
CA PHE A 5 2.95 -1.35 -0.85
C PHE A 5 4.12 -0.35 -0.82
N MET A 6 4.44 0.21 -1.98
CA MET A 6 5.58 1.11 -2.14
C MET A 6 5.10 2.55 -2.39
N CYS A 7 5.62 3.49 -1.61
CA CYS A 7 5.55 4.92 -1.93
C CYS A 7 6.93 5.57 -1.83
N THR A 8 7.04 6.88 -1.95
CA THR A 8 8.35 7.56 -1.85
C THR A 8 8.86 7.56 -0.41
N ALA A 9 8.07 8.09 0.53
CA ALA A 9 8.53 8.39 1.89
C ALA A 9 8.24 7.30 2.93
N ASN A 10 7.44 6.28 2.59
CA ASN A 10 6.91 5.29 3.52
C ASN A 10 6.39 5.88 4.84
N SER A 11 5.53 6.89 4.72
CA SER A 11 5.06 7.66 5.88
C SER A 11 3.54 7.82 5.94
N CYS A 12 2.85 7.71 4.79
CA CYS A 12 1.39 7.87 4.71
C CYS A 12 0.70 6.77 3.92
N ARG A 13 0.46 6.95 2.62
CA ARG A 13 -0.33 6.05 1.76
C ARG A 13 0.06 4.57 1.85
N SER A 14 1.35 4.27 1.82
CA SER A 14 1.84 2.88 1.92
C SER A 14 1.60 2.26 3.30
N ILE A 15 1.69 3.06 4.37
CA ILE A 15 1.43 2.63 5.75
C ILE A 15 -0.08 2.37 5.94
N LEU A 16 -0.92 3.27 5.44
CA LEU A 16 -2.37 3.07 5.43
C LEU A 16 -2.74 1.80 4.66
N SER A 17 -2.07 1.55 3.54
CA SER A 17 -2.29 0.36 2.70
C SER A 17 -1.87 -0.93 3.40
N GLU A 18 -0.68 -0.97 4.01
CA GLU A 18 -0.21 -2.12 4.80
C GLU A 18 -1.18 -2.46 5.94
N ALA A 19 -1.53 -1.46 6.74
CA ALA A 19 -2.37 -1.66 7.92
C ALA A 19 -3.79 -2.09 7.54
N MET A 20 -4.42 -1.41 6.57
CA MET A 20 -5.77 -1.77 6.10
C MET A 20 -5.79 -3.16 5.48
N PHE A 21 -4.81 -3.50 4.64
CA PHE A 21 -4.74 -4.82 4.03
C PHE A 21 -4.64 -5.90 5.11
N ASN A 22 -3.69 -5.78 6.05
CA ASN A 22 -3.50 -6.76 7.11
C ASN A 22 -4.71 -6.86 8.06
N HIS A 23 -5.47 -5.78 8.24
CA HIS A 23 -6.68 -5.79 9.05
C HIS A 23 -7.79 -6.68 8.48
N ILE A 24 -7.89 -6.75 7.15
CA ILE A 24 -8.96 -7.51 6.46
C ILE A 24 -8.47 -8.79 5.77
N ALA A 25 -7.16 -9.04 5.77
CA ALA A 25 -6.54 -10.16 5.08
C ALA A 25 -6.88 -11.50 5.77
N PRO A 26 -7.27 -12.54 5.01
CA PRO A 26 -7.36 -13.89 5.54
C PRO A 26 -5.97 -14.50 5.74
N GLN A 27 -5.93 -15.64 6.43
CA GLN A 27 -4.69 -16.39 6.64
C GLN A 27 -3.99 -16.69 5.30
N GLY A 28 -2.65 -16.55 5.29
CA GLY A 28 -1.83 -16.80 4.11
C GLY A 28 -1.56 -15.55 3.28
N PHE A 29 -2.17 -14.41 3.60
CA PHE A 29 -1.85 -13.10 3.03
C PHE A 29 -1.15 -12.22 4.05
N GLU A 30 -0.15 -11.47 3.61
CA GLU A 30 0.57 -10.51 4.42
C GLU A 30 0.92 -9.30 3.55
N ALA A 31 0.62 -8.10 4.04
CA ALA A 31 1.12 -6.87 3.47
C ALA A 31 2.29 -6.32 4.27
N VAL A 32 3.23 -5.73 3.54
CA VAL A 32 4.32 -4.92 4.07
C VAL A 32 4.43 -3.63 3.26
N SER A 33 5.12 -2.63 3.78
CA SER A 33 5.37 -1.39 3.05
C SER A 33 6.82 -0.93 3.10
N ALA A 34 7.20 -0.19 2.07
CA ALA A 34 8.53 0.39 1.92
C ALA A 34 8.50 1.76 1.23
N GLY A 35 9.64 2.44 1.31
CA GLY A 35 9.91 3.72 0.68
C GLY A 35 11.14 3.64 -0.19
N SER A 36 11.13 4.31 -1.33
CA SER A 36 12.38 4.55 -2.08
C SER A 36 13.29 5.53 -1.37
N PHE A 37 12.71 6.54 -0.70
CA PHE A 37 13.38 7.52 0.15
C PHE A 37 12.64 7.61 1.49
N PRO A 38 12.74 6.58 2.35
CA PRO A 38 11.97 6.51 3.59
C PRO A 38 12.29 7.70 4.50
N ARG A 39 11.25 8.32 5.06
CA ARG A 39 11.40 9.46 5.98
C ARG A 39 11.98 9.05 7.34
N GLY A 40 12.01 7.75 7.64
CA GLY A 40 12.43 7.18 8.92
C GLY A 40 11.36 7.29 10.02
N GLN A 41 10.23 7.93 9.73
CA GLN A 41 9.13 8.10 10.66
C GLN A 41 7.78 8.11 9.94
N VAL A 42 6.80 7.43 10.55
CA VAL A 42 5.42 7.39 10.08
C VAL A 42 4.74 8.71 10.41
N LEU A 43 3.96 9.25 9.48
CA LEU A 43 3.22 10.48 9.68
C LEU A 43 2.19 10.26 10.80
N PRO A 44 2.20 11.06 11.89
CA PRO A 44 1.30 10.84 13.03
C PRO A 44 -0.18 10.78 12.65
N ARG A 45 -0.60 11.61 11.68
CA ARG A 45 -1.99 11.61 11.19
C ARG A 45 -2.40 10.30 10.51
N SER A 46 -1.46 9.59 9.87
CA SER A 46 -1.73 8.26 9.33
C SER A 46 -2.06 7.27 10.43
N LEU A 47 -1.30 7.31 11.54
CA LEU A 47 -1.54 6.45 12.71
C LEU A 47 -2.88 6.78 13.37
N GLN A 48 -3.18 8.08 13.54
CA GLN A 48 -4.45 8.54 14.07
C GLN A 48 -5.62 8.03 13.21
N THR A 49 -5.53 8.16 11.89
CA THR A 49 -6.58 7.70 10.95
C THR A 49 -6.85 6.20 11.10
N LEU A 50 -5.78 5.40 11.27
CA LEU A 50 -5.91 3.96 11.50
C LEU A 50 -6.57 3.65 12.85
N GLN A 51 -6.15 4.34 13.91
CA GLN A 51 -6.72 4.18 15.25
C GLN A 51 -8.20 4.55 15.30
N GLU A 52 -8.60 5.65 14.64
CA GLU A 52 -10.00 6.06 14.49
C GLU A 52 -10.84 5.00 13.76
N ALA A 53 -10.23 4.27 12.83
CA ALA A 53 -10.86 3.16 12.12
C ALA A 53 -10.76 1.81 12.85
N ALA A 54 -10.27 1.79 14.10
CA ALA A 54 -10.01 0.59 14.90
C ALA A 54 -9.04 -0.41 14.24
N ILE A 55 -8.10 0.09 13.44
CA ILE A 55 -7.05 -0.69 12.79
C ILE A 55 -5.76 -0.63 13.62
N SER A 56 -5.14 -1.79 13.84
CA SER A 56 -3.90 -1.89 14.59
C SER A 56 -2.76 -1.12 13.90
N THR A 57 -2.00 -0.38 14.70
CA THR A 57 -0.78 0.31 14.26
C THR A 57 0.51 -0.39 14.72
N ALA A 58 0.38 -1.56 15.35
CA ALA A 58 1.52 -2.28 15.90
C ALA A 58 2.48 -2.74 14.78
N GLY A 59 3.78 -2.50 14.96
CA GLY A 59 4.82 -2.93 14.02
C GLY A 59 4.97 -2.06 12.76
N LEU A 60 4.13 -1.04 12.57
CA LEU A 60 4.26 -0.10 11.46
C LEU A 60 5.50 0.78 11.64
N SER A 61 6.32 0.89 10.60
CA SER A 61 7.53 1.73 10.61
C SER A 61 7.87 2.21 9.21
N SER A 62 8.55 3.36 9.12
CA SER A 62 9.06 3.89 7.85
C SER A 62 10.41 3.25 7.54
N LYS A 63 10.51 2.46 6.46
CA LYS A 63 11.70 1.69 6.08
C LYS A 63 11.92 1.62 4.57
N GLY A 64 13.14 1.31 4.17
CA GLY A 64 13.54 1.18 2.78
C GLY A 64 13.19 -0.18 2.18
N ASN A 65 13.39 -0.31 0.87
CA ASN A 65 13.17 -1.55 0.14
C ASN A 65 14.16 -2.67 0.53
N ASP A 66 15.35 -2.29 1.02
CA ASP A 66 16.43 -3.15 1.50
C ASP A 66 15.98 -4.08 2.64
N ALA A 67 15.00 -3.65 3.44
CA ALA A 67 14.38 -4.47 4.48
C ALA A 67 13.76 -5.78 3.97
N PHE A 68 13.56 -5.91 2.64
CA PHE A 68 12.88 -7.05 2.03
C PHE A 68 13.77 -7.86 1.08
N GLU A 69 15.08 -7.63 1.08
CA GLU A 69 16.03 -8.37 0.23
C GLU A 69 16.06 -9.87 0.57
N ALA A 70 16.05 -10.21 1.87
CA ALA A 70 16.09 -11.60 2.33
C ALA A 70 14.74 -12.34 2.21
N ASN A 71 13.63 -11.61 2.04
CA ASN A 71 12.28 -12.18 1.92
C ASN A 71 11.44 -11.32 0.96
N PRO A 72 11.67 -11.46 -0.37
CA PRO A 72 11.05 -10.61 -1.37
C PRO A 72 9.54 -10.85 -1.47
N PRO A 73 8.76 -9.83 -1.85
CA PRO A 73 7.32 -9.95 -2.04
C PRO A 73 6.97 -10.69 -3.33
N ASP A 74 5.78 -11.28 -3.37
CA ASP A 74 5.19 -11.87 -4.58
C ASP A 74 4.63 -10.79 -5.51
N ILE A 75 4.09 -9.72 -4.90
CA ILE A 75 3.42 -8.61 -5.60
C ILE A 75 3.93 -7.28 -5.04
N VAL A 76 4.25 -6.33 -5.92
CA VAL A 76 4.59 -4.95 -5.58
C VAL A 76 3.52 -4.02 -6.14
N ILE A 77 2.93 -3.20 -5.26
CA ILE A 77 1.92 -2.21 -5.59
C ILE A 77 2.48 -0.82 -5.28
N THR A 78 2.70 -0.01 -6.31
CA THR A 78 3.07 1.40 -6.12
C THR A 78 1.82 2.23 -5.88
N VAL A 79 1.83 3.08 -4.85
CA VAL A 79 0.66 3.88 -4.45
C VAL A 79 0.85 5.39 -4.66
N CYS A 80 2.01 5.82 -5.13
CA CYS A 80 2.25 7.18 -5.61
C CYS A 80 2.87 7.15 -7.01
N ASP A 81 2.53 8.16 -7.81
CA ASP A 81 3.00 8.25 -9.21
C ASP A 81 4.53 8.36 -9.30
N LYS A 82 5.14 9.04 -8.32
CA LYS A 82 6.60 9.13 -8.20
C LYS A 82 7.23 7.74 -8.05
N ALA A 83 6.71 6.91 -7.14
CA ALA A 83 7.22 5.54 -6.96
C ALA A 83 6.89 4.63 -8.16
N ALA A 84 5.86 4.95 -8.95
CA ALA A 84 5.56 4.22 -10.19
C ALA A 84 6.57 4.51 -11.30
N GLY A 85 7.11 5.73 -11.35
CA GLY A 85 8.15 6.14 -12.31
C GLY A 85 9.58 5.81 -11.89
N GLU A 86 9.81 5.41 -10.64
CA GLU A 86 11.12 5.04 -10.12
C GLU A 86 11.50 3.61 -10.49
N ALA A 87 12.78 3.38 -10.77
CA ALA A 87 13.29 2.04 -11.01
C ALA A 87 13.15 1.19 -9.73
N CYS A 88 12.28 0.17 -9.77
CA CYS A 88 12.24 -0.84 -8.72
C CYS A 88 13.59 -1.55 -8.61
N PRO A 89 14.09 -1.82 -7.38
CA PRO A 89 15.28 -2.63 -7.18
C PRO A 89 15.23 -3.98 -7.89
N VAL A 90 16.39 -4.45 -8.36
CA VAL A 90 16.54 -5.67 -9.19
C VAL A 90 16.04 -6.92 -8.48
N TYR A 91 16.16 -7.00 -7.15
CA TYR A 91 15.72 -8.15 -6.36
C TYR A 91 14.19 -8.33 -6.30
N PHE A 92 13.40 -7.32 -6.70
CA PHE A 92 11.96 -7.51 -6.93
C PHE A 92 11.63 -8.09 -8.31
N GLY A 93 12.64 -8.57 -9.06
CA GLY A 93 12.54 -9.11 -10.41
C GLY A 93 11.39 -10.11 -10.67
N PRO A 94 11.15 -11.11 -9.81
CA PRO A 94 10.06 -12.07 -10.04
C PRO A 94 8.68 -11.55 -9.61
N ALA A 95 8.60 -10.44 -8.87
CA ALA A 95 7.33 -9.94 -8.35
C ALA A 95 6.43 -9.38 -9.45
N LEU A 96 5.12 -9.62 -9.34
CA LEU A 96 4.14 -8.93 -10.18
C LEU A 96 4.01 -7.48 -9.74
N LYS A 97 4.00 -6.55 -10.68
CA LYS A 97 3.98 -5.11 -10.39
C LYS A 97 2.66 -4.49 -10.83
N ALA A 98 2.04 -3.70 -9.98
CA ALA A 98 0.86 -2.92 -10.32
C ALA A 98 0.96 -1.50 -9.73
N HIS A 99 0.15 -0.59 -10.27
CA HIS A 99 0.10 0.78 -9.79
C HIS A 99 -1.32 1.13 -9.35
N TRP A 100 -1.48 1.47 -8.08
CA TRP A 100 -2.73 1.91 -7.46
C TRP A 100 -2.56 3.35 -7.00
N GLY A 101 -2.51 4.30 -7.93
CA GLY A 101 -2.37 5.72 -7.63
C GLY A 101 -3.40 6.17 -6.58
N LEU A 102 -2.90 6.76 -5.50
CA LEU A 102 -3.70 7.37 -4.44
C LEU A 102 -3.32 8.84 -4.32
N ALA A 103 -4.34 9.70 -4.24
CA ALA A 103 -4.17 11.10 -3.88
C ALA A 103 -3.39 11.18 -2.56
N ASP A 104 -2.50 12.15 -2.42
CA ASP A 104 -1.77 12.34 -1.17
C ASP A 104 -2.63 13.14 -0.18
N PRO A 105 -3.18 12.53 0.88
CA PRO A 105 -3.98 13.27 1.83
C PRO A 105 -3.13 14.24 2.66
N SER A 106 -1.78 14.10 2.68
CA SER A 106 -0.92 15.06 3.39
C SER A 106 -0.68 16.37 2.63
N ASP A 107 -1.01 16.42 1.34
CA ASP A 107 -0.85 17.63 0.52
C ASP A 107 -2.10 18.52 0.53
N VAL A 108 -3.22 18.02 1.07
CA VAL A 108 -4.47 18.76 1.18
C VAL A 108 -4.29 19.97 2.09
N GLN A 109 -4.64 21.14 1.56
CA GLN A 109 -4.68 22.41 2.29
C GLN A 109 -6.13 22.65 2.74
N GLY A 110 -6.32 23.07 3.99
CA GLY A 110 -7.64 23.29 4.55
C GLY A 110 -7.62 23.28 6.07
N ASP A 111 -8.80 23.24 6.67
CA ASP A 111 -8.91 23.04 8.11
C ASP A 111 -8.68 21.57 8.50
N ASP A 112 -8.72 21.29 9.81
CA ASP A 112 -8.51 19.93 10.31
C ASP A 112 -9.58 18.94 9.83
N ALA A 113 -10.80 19.41 9.56
CA ALA A 113 -11.89 18.59 9.08
C ALA A 113 -11.69 18.21 7.61
N ASP A 114 -11.24 19.14 6.77
CA ASP A 114 -10.89 18.89 5.36
C ASP A 114 -9.77 17.85 5.24
N ILE A 115 -8.70 18.03 6.03
CA ILE A 115 -7.57 17.10 6.05
C ILE A 115 -8.05 15.73 6.54
N SER A 116 -8.80 15.66 7.63
CA SER A 116 -9.32 14.39 8.17
C SER A 116 -10.25 13.69 7.18
N ALA A 117 -11.09 14.43 6.44
CA ALA A 117 -11.93 13.88 5.39
C ALA A 117 -11.09 13.28 4.25
N ALA A 118 -10.00 13.93 3.85
CA ALA A 118 -9.09 13.41 2.83
C ALA A 118 -8.40 12.09 3.26
N PHE A 119 -7.96 12.00 4.52
CA PHE A 119 -7.39 10.77 5.08
C PHE A 119 -8.42 9.63 5.10
N LYS A 120 -9.65 9.90 5.54
CA LYS A 120 -10.75 8.93 5.54
C LYS A 120 -11.13 8.48 4.14
N ALA A 121 -11.22 9.40 3.19
CA ALA A 121 -11.48 9.08 1.79
C ALA A 121 -10.40 8.19 1.19
N THR A 122 -9.13 8.49 1.48
CA THR A 122 -7.98 7.67 1.06
C THR A 122 -8.05 6.27 1.65
N LEU A 123 -8.31 6.14 2.95
CA LEU A 123 -8.43 4.85 3.63
C LEU A 123 -9.59 4.02 3.06
N ALA A 124 -10.75 4.64 2.80
CA ALA A 124 -11.89 3.97 2.18
C ALA A 124 -11.58 3.49 0.75
N GLN A 125 -10.81 4.26 -0.03
CA GLN A 125 -10.37 3.83 -1.36
C GLN A 125 -9.41 2.64 -1.27
N ILE A 126 -8.46 2.67 -0.34
CA ILE A 126 -7.56 1.55 -0.06
C ILE A 126 -8.38 0.31 0.29
N GLU A 127 -9.34 0.42 1.21
CA GLU A 127 -10.18 -0.70 1.62
C GLU A 127 -10.90 -1.34 0.44
N ARG A 128 -11.54 -0.54 -0.43
CA ARG A 128 -12.21 -1.06 -1.63
C ARG A 128 -11.26 -1.85 -2.53
N ARG A 129 -10.05 -1.34 -2.74
CA ARG A 129 -9.04 -2.01 -3.57
C ARG A 129 -8.51 -3.29 -2.92
N CYS A 130 -8.23 -3.26 -1.62
CA CYS A 130 -7.81 -4.44 -0.87
C CYS A 130 -8.89 -5.53 -0.88
N ARG A 131 -10.17 -5.17 -0.70
CA ARG A 131 -11.29 -6.13 -0.82
C ARG A 131 -11.38 -6.73 -2.21
N ALA A 132 -11.27 -5.92 -3.27
CA ALA A 132 -11.28 -6.41 -4.64
C ALA A 132 -10.11 -7.35 -4.93
N PHE A 133 -8.92 -7.04 -4.40
CA PHE A 133 -7.73 -7.90 -4.51
C PHE A 133 -7.92 -9.23 -3.79
N LEU A 134 -8.40 -9.22 -2.55
CA LEU A 134 -8.57 -10.43 -1.75
C LEU A 134 -9.70 -11.34 -2.30
N ALA A 135 -10.59 -10.79 -3.12
CA ALA A 135 -11.63 -11.54 -3.82
C ALA A 135 -11.16 -12.17 -5.14
N LEU A 136 -9.91 -11.96 -5.57
CA LEU A 136 -9.40 -12.54 -6.81
C LEU A 136 -9.24 -14.07 -6.68
N PRO A 137 -9.60 -14.85 -7.72
CA PRO A 137 -9.40 -16.30 -7.74
C PRO A 137 -7.94 -16.64 -8.09
N PHE A 138 -7.01 -16.39 -7.16
CA PHE A 138 -5.56 -16.54 -7.39
C PHE A 138 -5.13 -17.92 -7.91
N ALA A 139 -5.87 -18.99 -7.59
CA ALA A 139 -5.57 -20.35 -8.04
C ALA A 139 -5.86 -20.57 -9.54
N ASP A 140 -6.78 -19.78 -10.11
CA ASP A 140 -7.28 -19.96 -11.47
C ASP A 140 -6.67 -18.94 -12.46
N LEU A 141 -6.00 -17.92 -11.96
CA LEU A 141 -5.42 -16.85 -12.78
C LEU A 141 -3.97 -17.19 -13.17
N SER A 142 -3.69 -17.14 -14.47
CA SER A 142 -2.32 -17.05 -14.94
C SER A 142 -1.67 -15.74 -14.49
N ARG A 143 -0.33 -15.68 -14.56
CA ARG A 143 0.45 -14.49 -14.19
C ARG A 143 -0.01 -13.23 -14.94
N ASP A 144 -0.33 -13.35 -16.23
CA ASP A 144 -0.75 -12.23 -17.07
C ASP A 144 -2.21 -11.82 -16.77
N GLU A 145 -3.08 -12.77 -16.44
CA GLU A 145 -4.45 -12.46 -16.01
C GLU A 145 -4.45 -11.76 -14.65
N LEU A 146 -3.67 -12.26 -13.70
CA LEU A 146 -3.49 -11.62 -12.41
C LEU A 146 -2.97 -10.19 -12.59
N LYS A 147 -1.96 -9.98 -13.43
CA LYS A 147 -1.47 -8.64 -13.75
C LYS A 147 -2.59 -7.71 -14.26
N ARG A 148 -3.44 -8.18 -15.17
CA ARG A 148 -4.58 -7.40 -15.70
C ARG A 148 -5.60 -7.04 -14.61
N GLU A 149 -5.91 -7.99 -13.73
CA GLU A 149 -6.82 -7.73 -12.61
C GLU A 149 -6.24 -6.73 -11.61
N LEU A 150 -4.96 -6.84 -11.27
CA LEU A 150 -4.29 -5.89 -10.40
C LEU A 150 -4.30 -4.47 -10.99
N ASP A 151 -4.07 -4.33 -12.29
CA ASP A 151 -4.16 -3.04 -12.99
C ASP A 151 -5.59 -2.51 -13.03
N ARG A 152 -6.59 -3.38 -13.19
CA ARG A 152 -8.01 -3.01 -13.16
C ARG A 152 -8.40 -2.45 -11.80
N ILE A 153 -7.97 -3.10 -10.71
CA ILE A 153 -8.21 -2.65 -9.33
C ILE A 153 -7.63 -1.25 -9.09
N GLY A 154 -6.47 -0.94 -9.68
CA GLY A 154 -5.85 0.38 -9.56
C GLY A 154 -6.64 1.53 -10.17
N ARG A 155 -7.66 1.27 -10.98
CA ARG A 155 -8.40 2.30 -11.75
C ARG A 155 -9.69 2.81 -11.09
N PHE A 156 -10.19 2.16 -10.04
CA PHE A 156 -11.41 2.57 -9.35
C PHE A 156 -11.20 2.81 -7.84
#